data_AF-A0A5C6Z8C0-F1
#
_entry.id   AF-A0A5C6Z8C0-F1
#
_cell.length_a   1.000
_cell.length_b   1.000
_cell.length_c   1.000
_cell.angle_alpha   90.00
_cell.angle_beta   90.00
_cell.angle_gamma   90.00
#
_symmetry.space_group_name_H-M   'P 1'
#
loop_
_entity.id
_entity.type
_entity.pdbx_description
1 polymer ?
#
loop_
_entity_poly.entity_id
_entity_poly.type
_entity_poly.pdbx_seq_one_letter_code
_entity_poly.pdbx_strand_id
1 'polypeptide(L)'
;MHPLSAKGRGPAPAHAPHQEEIHRPSRAVAWLLGLASLAAHGQEAPGTVLASDDFRHGTGAWRIERQAPDSLVRAEDGVLDLQASAGLTLWYRQPFSGDYEIQLTATPLKASFPGLPDRVSDLNLFWNATTAEGGDPGAR
;
A
#
# COMPACT_ATOMS: atom_id res chain seq x y z
N MET A 1 -16.97 20.53 -6.37
CA MET A 1 -18.40 20.82 -6.53
C MET A 1 -19.16 20.02 -5.49
N HIS A 2 -19.74 20.66 -4.48
CA HIS A 2 -21.02 20.24 -3.88
C HIS A 2 -21.74 21.54 -3.49
N PRO A 3 -23.04 21.66 -3.79
CA PRO A 3 -23.99 21.40 -2.71
C PRO A 3 -25.38 20.90 -3.17
N LEU A 4 -26.11 20.31 -2.22
CA LEU A 4 -27.56 20.54 -2.13
C LEU A 4 -27.96 20.59 -0.66
N SER A 5 -28.72 21.62 -0.31
CA SER A 5 -29.28 21.91 1.01
C SER A 5 -30.78 22.09 0.84
N ALA A 6 -31.57 21.58 1.79
CA ALA A 6 -32.95 22.05 2.01
C ALA A 6 -33.34 21.91 3.50
N LYS A 7 -33.74 23.04 4.08
CA LYS A 7 -34.39 23.27 5.39
C LYS A 7 -35.86 23.57 5.05
N GLY A 8 -36.92 23.33 5.82
CA GLY A 8 -37.19 23.19 7.26
C GLY A 8 -38.67 23.58 7.49
N ARG A 9 -39.17 23.55 8.75
CA ARG A 9 -40.27 24.36 9.36
C ARG A 9 -40.45 23.81 10.79
N GLY A 10 -40.69 24.50 11.91
CA GLY A 10 -41.09 25.85 12.34
C GLY A 10 -41.64 25.67 13.79
N PRO A 11 -41.81 26.71 14.63
CA PRO A 11 -41.52 26.58 16.08
C PRO A 11 -42.72 26.56 17.06
N ALA A 12 -42.38 26.20 18.32
CA ALA A 12 -42.87 26.66 19.65
C ALA A 12 -44.27 26.19 20.16
N PRO A 13 -44.61 26.18 21.49
CA PRO A 13 -44.01 26.95 22.61
C PRO A 13 -43.83 26.19 23.96
N ALA A 14 -43.56 26.96 25.03
CA ALA A 14 -42.98 26.59 26.33
C ALA A 14 -43.94 26.62 27.53
N HIS A 15 -43.67 25.84 28.60
CA HIS A 15 -43.74 26.28 30.02
C HIS A 15 -43.12 25.24 31.00
N ALA A 16 -42.41 25.75 32.01
CA ALA A 16 -41.69 25.05 33.09
C ALA A 16 -42.53 24.99 34.40
N PRO A 17 -41.98 24.74 35.61
CA PRO A 17 -41.08 23.70 36.13
C PRO A 17 -41.68 22.97 37.38
N HIS A 18 -41.12 21.83 37.83
CA HIS A 18 -41.23 21.34 39.22
C HIS A 18 -39.96 20.52 39.55
N GLN A 19 -39.05 21.06 40.37
CA GLN A 19 -38.83 20.78 41.82
C GLN A 19 -37.83 19.64 42.08
N GLU A 20 -36.58 20.06 42.31
CA GLU A 20 -35.67 19.71 43.41
C GLU A 20 -35.91 18.39 44.18
N GLU A 21 -34.90 17.50 44.23
CA GLU A 21 -34.25 17.13 45.50
C GLU A 21 -32.92 16.38 45.25
N ILE A 22 -31.83 16.98 45.73
CA ILE A 22 -30.49 16.40 45.75
C ILE A 22 -30.41 15.50 46.98
N HIS A 23 -30.24 14.19 46.82
CA HIS A 23 -29.70 13.32 47.89
C HIS A 23 -28.70 12.30 47.30
N ARG A 24 -27.41 12.46 47.61
CA ARG A 24 -26.42 11.38 47.56
C ARG A 24 -26.38 10.70 48.93
N PRO A 25 -26.13 9.38 48.97
CA PRO A 25 -24.87 8.95 49.54
C PRO A 25 -24.18 7.82 48.76
N SER A 26 -22.86 7.89 48.71
CA SER A 26 -21.94 6.88 48.20
C SER A 26 -22.08 5.53 48.91
N ARG A 27 -22.19 4.43 48.16
CA ARG A 27 -21.62 3.12 48.52
C ARG A 27 -21.13 2.43 47.24
N ALA A 28 -19.88 1.99 47.29
CA ALA A 28 -19.15 1.29 46.23
C ALA A 28 -19.75 -0.09 45.90
N VAL A 29 -19.45 -0.63 44.72
CA VAL A 29 -18.70 -1.90 44.49
C VAL A 29 -18.72 -2.29 42.99
N ALA A 30 -17.56 -2.82 42.57
CA ALA A 30 -17.09 -3.48 41.34
C ALA A 30 -18.14 -4.26 40.50
N TRP A 31 -17.98 -4.50 39.19
CA TRP A 31 -16.82 -5.10 38.53
C TRP A 31 -16.66 -4.67 37.06
N LEU A 32 -15.42 -4.36 36.68
CA LEU A 32 -14.96 -4.28 35.30
C LEU A 32 -14.96 -5.68 34.70
N LEU A 33 -15.87 -5.95 33.75
CA LEU A 33 -15.67 -7.01 32.76
C LEU A 33 -15.13 -6.36 31.49
N GLY A 34 -13.82 -6.12 31.50
CA GLY A 34 -13.07 -6.10 30.26
C GLY A 34 -12.88 -7.54 29.81
N LEU A 35 -13.21 -7.82 28.55
CA LEU A 35 -12.44 -8.75 27.75
C LEU A 35 -12.55 -8.27 26.30
N ALA A 36 -11.45 -7.65 25.89
CA ALA A 36 -11.19 -7.23 24.54
C ALA A 36 -11.33 -8.43 23.59
N SER A 37 -12.21 -8.31 22.60
CA SER A 37 -12.00 -8.99 21.33
C SER A 37 -10.83 -8.29 20.64
N LEU A 38 -9.61 -8.51 21.15
CA LEU A 38 -8.43 -8.29 20.34
C LEU A 38 -8.53 -9.30 19.21
N ALA A 39 -8.87 -8.80 18.03
CA ALA A 39 -8.75 -9.54 16.79
C ALA A 39 -7.41 -10.28 16.82
N ALA A 40 -7.49 -11.60 16.91
CA ALA A 40 -6.41 -12.47 16.51
C ALA A 40 -6.17 -12.16 15.04
N HIS A 41 -5.35 -11.15 14.76
CA HIS A 41 -4.63 -11.06 13.51
C HIS A 41 -3.79 -12.34 13.54
N GLY A 42 -4.25 -13.35 12.81
CA GLY A 42 -3.50 -14.58 12.66
C GLY A 42 -2.11 -14.17 12.25
N GLN A 43 -1.13 -14.41 13.12
CA GLN A 43 0.25 -14.42 12.68
C GLN A 43 0.33 -15.60 11.73
N GLU A 44 0.23 -15.30 10.43
CA GLU A 44 0.54 -16.26 9.40
C GLU A 44 1.96 -16.76 9.68
N ALA A 45 2.12 -18.08 9.81
CA ALA A 45 3.43 -18.66 10.01
C ALA A 45 4.36 -18.15 8.90
N PRO A 46 5.64 -17.81 9.16
CA PRO A 46 6.51 -17.26 8.14
C PRO A 46 6.48 -18.16 6.91
N GLY A 47 5.92 -17.65 5.81
CA GLY A 47 5.88 -18.35 4.54
C GLY A 47 7.29 -18.68 4.07
N THR A 48 7.42 -19.71 3.25
CA THR A 48 8.71 -19.98 2.58
C THR A 48 8.99 -18.86 1.59
N VAL A 49 10.16 -18.21 1.71
CA VAL A 49 10.59 -17.20 0.73
C VAL A 49 10.85 -17.91 -0.60
N LEU A 50 9.98 -17.65 -1.59
CA LEU A 50 10.08 -18.26 -2.93
C LEU A 50 11.17 -17.63 -3.78
N ALA A 51 11.43 -16.34 -3.56
CA ALA A 51 12.47 -15.55 -4.21
C ALA A 51 12.68 -14.25 -3.44
N SER A 52 13.87 -13.69 -3.54
CA SER A 52 14.18 -12.36 -3.04
C SER A 52 15.34 -11.78 -3.84
N ASP A 53 15.30 -10.48 -4.11
CA ASP A 53 16.45 -9.74 -4.60
C ASP A 53 16.73 -8.60 -3.62
N ASP A 54 17.97 -8.53 -3.15
CA ASP A 54 18.42 -7.51 -2.23
C ASP A 54 19.14 -6.36 -2.94
N PHE A 55 19.25 -6.43 -4.27
CA PHE A 55 19.88 -5.45 -5.15
C PHE A 55 21.37 -5.18 -4.86
N ARG A 56 22.07 -6.11 -4.20
CA ARG A 56 23.53 -6.02 -4.00
C ARG A 56 24.33 -6.73 -5.09
N HIS A 57 23.67 -7.52 -5.92
CA HIS A 57 24.31 -8.42 -6.89
C HIS A 57 23.98 -8.05 -8.35
N GLY A 58 23.67 -6.77 -8.59
CA GLY A 58 23.27 -6.28 -9.91
C GLY A 58 21.86 -6.73 -10.31
N THR A 59 21.56 -6.68 -11.61
CA THR A 59 20.20 -6.94 -12.14
C THR A 59 20.06 -8.33 -12.76
N GLY A 60 20.91 -9.31 -12.40
CA GLY A 60 20.96 -10.61 -13.06
C GLY A 60 19.66 -11.40 -13.00
N ALA A 61 18.91 -11.27 -11.90
CA ALA A 61 17.60 -11.89 -11.71
C ALA A 61 16.48 -11.24 -12.55
N TRP A 62 16.77 -10.13 -13.23
CA TRP A 62 15.80 -9.34 -13.98
C TRP A 62 16.12 -9.35 -15.48
N ARG A 63 15.06 -9.37 -16.29
CA ARG A 63 15.10 -9.03 -17.71
C ARG A 63 14.58 -7.61 -17.86
N ILE A 64 15.35 -6.75 -18.52
CA ILE A 64 15.08 -5.32 -18.62
C ILE A 64 14.62 -5.01 -20.04
N GLU A 65 13.42 -4.46 -20.19
CA GLU A 65 12.90 -3.93 -21.45
C GLU A 65 12.90 -2.40 -21.39
N ARG A 66 13.63 -1.77 -22.31
CA ARG A 66 13.78 -0.31 -22.40
C ARG A 66 13.31 0.17 -23.77
N GLN A 67 12.46 1.20 -23.79
CA GLN A 67 12.15 1.92 -25.02
C GLN A 67 13.23 2.95 -25.37
N ALA A 68 13.91 3.51 -24.37
CA ALA A 68 14.98 4.48 -24.56
C ALA A 68 16.29 3.98 -23.91
N PRO A 69 17.40 3.90 -24.65
CA PRO A 69 18.65 3.28 -24.20
C PRO A 69 19.36 4.07 -23.08
N ASP A 70 19.03 5.34 -22.91
CA ASP A 70 19.52 6.26 -21.88
C ASP A 70 18.81 6.10 -20.53
N SER A 71 17.79 5.23 -20.44
CA SER A 71 17.10 4.95 -19.17
C SER A 71 18.03 4.21 -18.19
N LEU A 72 18.15 4.72 -16.97
CA LEU A 72 18.95 4.13 -15.90
C LEU A 72 18.21 2.96 -15.24
N VAL A 73 18.90 1.83 -15.14
CA VAL A 73 18.56 0.75 -14.21
C VAL A 73 19.84 0.35 -13.51
N ARG A 74 19.88 0.52 -12.19
CA ARG A 74 21.08 0.26 -11.40
C ARG A 74 20.69 -0.41 -10.10
N ALA A 75 21.24 -1.60 -9.87
CA ALA A 75 21.07 -2.35 -8.63
C ALA A 75 22.42 -2.38 -7.91
N GLU A 76 22.57 -1.51 -6.90
CA GLU A 76 23.77 -1.41 -6.08
C GLU A 76 23.39 -0.94 -4.67
N ASP A 77 24.28 -1.19 -3.69
CA ASP A 77 24.13 -0.72 -2.31
C ASP A 77 22.79 -1.07 -1.62
N GLY A 78 22.13 -2.13 -2.09
CA GLY A 78 20.88 -2.61 -1.52
C GLY A 78 19.61 -1.96 -2.11
N VAL A 79 19.74 -1.19 -3.20
CA VAL A 79 18.62 -0.49 -3.84
C VAL A 79 18.60 -0.70 -5.35
N LEU A 80 17.40 -0.66 -5.92
CA LEU A 80 17.18 -0.61 -7.35
C LEU A 80 16.77 0.81 -7.75
N ASP A 81 17.69 1.55 -8.35
CA ASP A 81 17.45 2.87 -8.91
C ASP A 81 16.92 2.77 -10.33
N LEU A 82 15.80 3.45 -10.57
CA LEU A 82 15.14 3.52 -11.87
C LEU A 82 14.97 4.97 -12.31
N GLN A 83 15.48 5.31 -13.49
CA GLN A 83 15.17 6.57 -14.17
C GLN A 83 14.80 6.26 -15.62
N ALA A 84 13.56 6.58 -16.00
CA ALA A 84 13.01 6.18 -17.28
C ALA A 84 12.84 7.41 -18.19
N SER A 85 13.56 7.46 -19.31
CA SER A 85 13.39 8.50 -20.34
C SER A 85 12.18 8.20 -21.25
N ALA A 86 11.79 6.93 -21.36
CA ALA A 86 10.58 6.43 -22.02
C ALA A 86 10.05 5.19 -21.26
N GLY A 87 9.24 4.33 -21.88
CA GLY A 87 8.76 3.11 -21.22
C GLY A 87 9.90 2.20 -20.73
N LEU A 88 9.77 1.72 -19.49
CA LEU A 88 10.72 0.84 -18.82
C LEU A 88 9.95 -0.25 -18.06
N THR A 89 10.26 -1.51 -18.36
CA THR A 89 9.66 -2.66 -17.67
C THR A 89 10.77 -3.61 -17.22
N LEU A 90 10.67 -4.08 -15.97
CA LEU A 90 11.56 -5.07 -15.40
C LEU A 90 10.77 -6.34 -15.10
N TRP A 91 11.21 -7.46 -15.65
CA TRP A 91 10.60 -8.77 -15.46
C TRP A 91 11.51 -9.64 -14.58
N TYR A 92 11.03 -10.07 -13.42
CA TYR A 92 11.73 -11.07 -12.63
C TYR A 92 11.77 -12.39 -13.41
N ARG A 93 12.94 -13.01 -13.54
CA ARG A 93 13.14 -14.15 -14.45
C ARG A 93 12.50 -15.44 -13.95
N GLN A 94 12.39 -15.63 -12.64
CA GLN A 94 11.79 -16.83 -12.07
C GLN A 94 10.26 -16.77 -12.25
N PRO A 95 9.63 -17.77 -12.89
CA PRO A 95 8.19 -17.89 -12.91
C PRO A 95 7.66 -18.29 -11.53
N PHE A 96 6.51 -17.73 -11.16
CA PHE A 96 5.79 -18.09 -9.94
C PHE A 96 4.44 -18.74 -10.30
N SER A 97 3.97 -19.66 -9.46
CA SER A 97 2.72 -20.39 -9.66
C SER A 97 2.03 -20.65 -8.32
N GLY A 98 0.70 -20.76 -8.34
CA GLY A 98 -0.09 -20.95 -7.13
C GLY A 98 -0.33 -19.64 -6.38
N ASP A 99 -0.66 -19.75 -5.10
CA ASP A 99 -0.89 -18.60 -4.23
C ASP A 99 0.45 -18.10 -3.68
N TYR A 100 0.71 -16.80 -3.86
CA TYR A 100 1.93 -16.16 -3.38
C TYR A 100 1.68 -14.69 -3.04
N GLU A 101 2.56 -14.15 -2.19
CA GLU A 101 2.59 -12.74 -1.85
C GLU A 101 3.81 -12.07 -2.51
N ILE A 102 3.62 -10.86 -3.03
CA ILE A 102 4.71 -10.00 -3.49
C ILE A 102 4.84 -8.84 -2.51
N GLN A 103 5.99 -8.75 -1.84
CA GLN A 103 6.33 -7.61 -0.99
C GLN A 103 7.43 -6.79 -1.65
N LEU A 104 7.22 -5.47 -1.71
CA LEU A 104 8.23 -4.52 -2.19
C LEU A 104 8.07 -3.18 -1.47
N THR A 105 9.17 -2.45 -1.36
CA THR A 105 9.16 -1.04 -0.95
C THR A 105 9.59 -0.19 -2.15
N ALA A 106 8.70 0.69 -2.60
CA ALA A 106 9.00 1.65 -3.66
C ALA A 106 8.96 3.06 -3.08
N THR A 107 10.03 3.83 -3.30
CA THR A 107 10.12 5.21 -2.84
C THR A 107 10.15 6.15 -4.05
N PRO A 108 9.08 6.90 -4.33
CA PRO A 108 9.14 7.92 -5.39
C PRO A 108 10.09 9.05 -4.96
N LEU A 109 11.10 9.31 -5.78
CA LEU A 109 12.04 10.41 -5.55
C LEU A 109 11.48 11.72 -6.12
N LYS A 110 11.59 12.81 -5.36
CA LYS A 110 11.07 14.12 -5.79
C LYS A 110 11.90 14.69 -6.94
N ALA A 111 11.23 15.18 -7.97
CA ALA A 111 11.84 15.86 -9.12
C ALA A 111 12.71 17.09 -8.78
N SER A 112 12.60 17.63 -7.57
CA SER A 112 13.36 18.81 -7.13
C SER A 112 14.80 18.54 -6.70
N PHE A 113 15.27 17.28 -6.70
CA PHE A 113 16.68 16.97 -6.42
C PHE A 113 17.54 17.20 -7.68
N PRO A 114 18.73 17.83 -7.55
CA PRO A 114 19.64 18.01 -8.67
C PRO A 114 19.98 16.68 -9.35
N GLY A 115 19.88 16.63 -10.67
CA GLY A 115 20.22 15.45 -11.47
C GLY A 115 19.10 14.41 -11.60
N LEU A 116 17.90 14.65 -11.05
CA LEU A 116 16.74 13.80 -11.29
C LEU A 116 15.82 14.36 -12.39
N PRO A 117 15.01 13.50 -13.05
CA PRO A 117 13.97 13.94 -13.96
C PRO A 117 12.95 14.89 -13.30
N ASP A 118 12.30 15.72 -14.11
CA ASP A 118 11.34 16.75 -13.68
C ASP A 118 9.96 16.22 -13.26
N ARG A 119 9.73 14.91 -13.39
CA ARG A 119 8.48 14.24 -13.00
C ARG A 119 8.73 12.88 -12.35
N VAL A 120 7.73 12.43 -11.61
CA VAL A 120 7.62 11.06 -11.10
C VAL A 120 6.65 10.29 -11.99
N SER A 121 7.08 9.12 -12.46
CA SER A 121 6.21 8.18 -13.18
C SER A 121 5.29 7.44 -12.21
N ASP A 122 4.15 6.98 -12.69
CA ASP A 122 3.42 5.90 -12.04
C ASP A 122 4.29 4.62 -12.00
N LEU A 123 4.02 3.78 -11.01
CA LEU A 123 4.59 2.44 -10.88
C LEU A 123 3.45 1.43 -11.04
N ASN A 124 3.54 0.58 -12.07
CA ASN A 124 2.61 -0.50 -12.31
C ASN A 124 3.28 -1.84 -11.97
N LEU A 125 2.53 -2.73 -11.32
CA LEU A 125 2.96 -4.09 -11.03
C LEU A 125 2.15 -5.06 -11.88
N PHE A 126 2.83 -5.87 -12.69
CA PHE A 126 2.24 -6.98 -13.43
C PHE A 126 2.61 -8.28 -12.71
N TRP A 127 1.64 -9.16 -12.51
CA TRP A 127 1.85 -10.47 -11.89
C TRP A 127 1.15 -11.55 -12.71
N ASN A 128 1.58 -12.81 -12.54
CA ASN A 128 1.06 -13.95 -13.28
C ASN A 128 1.03 -13.76 -14.81
N ALA A 129 2.00 -13.01 -15.35
CA ALA A 129 2.07 -12.66 -16.76
C ALA A 129 2.52 -13.87 -17.59
N THR A 130 1.80 -14.15 -18.67
CA THR A 130 2.07 -15.24 -19.61
C THR A 130 1.88 -14.76 -21.05
N THR A 131 2.44 -15.48 -22.03
CA THR A 131 2.08 -15.28 -23.44
C THR A 131 0.64 -15.73 -23.70
N ALA A 132 0.10 -15.43 -24.89
CA ALA A 132 -1.23 -15.91 -25.28
C ALA A 132 -1.33 -17.45 -25.26
N GLU A 133 -0.20 -18.13 -25.46
CA GLU A 133 -0.05 -19.58 -25.42
C GLU A 133 0.27 -20.12 -24.01
N GLY A 134 0.35 -19.25 -23.00
CA GLY A 134 0.65 -19.62 -21.61
C GLY A 134 2.14 -19.77 -21.28
N GLY A 135 3.04 -19.31 -22.17
CA GLY A 135 4.49 -19.40 -21.97
C GLY A 135 5.09 -18.24 -21.16
N ASP A 136 6.40 -18.31 -20.90
CA ASP A 136 7.16 -17.22 -20.30
C ASP A 136 7.17 -15.99 -21.25
N PRO A 137 6.62 -14.84 -20.84
CA PRO A 137 6.60 -13.64 -21.66
C PRO A 137 8.01 -13.10 -21.96
N GLY A 138 9.03 -13.56 -21.21
CA GLY A 138 10.41 -13.16 -21.36
C GLY A 138 11.33 -14.07 -22.17
N ALA A 139 10.81 -15.16 -22.75
CA ALA A 139 11.61 -16.14 -23.49
C ALA A 139 11.94 -15.75 -24.96
N ARG A 140 11.64 -14.51 -25.38
CA ARG A 140 11.87 -14.03 -26.76
C ARG A 140 13.19 -13.28 -26.94
#